data_AF-A0A846LMT6-F1
#
_entry.id   AF-A0A846LMT6-F1
#
_cell.length_a   1.000
_cell.length_b   1.000
_cell.length_c   1.000
_cell.angle_alpha   90.00
_cell.angle_beta   90.00
_cell.angle_gamma   90.00
#
_symmetry.space_group_name_H-M   'P 1'
#
loop_
_entity.id
_entity.type
_entity.pdbx_description
1 polymer ?
#
loop_
_entity_poly.entity_id
_entity_poly.type
_entity_poly.pdbx_seq_one_letter_code
_entity_poly.pdbx_strand_id
1 'polypeptide(L)'
;MRARTTTSRSASHRRSPAGIRRPGLYLGVAAAGAVLVNVVVGVGPAAQADPVASEPVSVAEQLGLAAGSNAVDGVEDLRPLEELAASRATREAEQTAAQQAQVAADQAVLDQQAAEAEAARVAAEAEAAAAAEAEAARVAAEAAAAAEAQAAAAKPAPARASAAAQPAAAAAGTAVSTIAKINNTAGPIKPQAQAAANAVVSNVPGAGSITLGGTRPSAADPHGHPSGLAVDYMVMSDSALGDAIVAYHIANWAELGVDYIIWEQRMLSSPGGSWKQMEDRGSVTANHFDHPHVNYR
;
A
#
# COMPACT_ATOMS: atom_id res chain seq x y z
N MET A 1 40.68 71.06 -29.22
CA MET A 1 40.00 70.92 -30.52
C MET A 1 40.15 69.50 -31.02
N ARG A 2 39.03 68.92 -31.48
CA ARG A 2 38.86 67.76 -32.38
C ARG A 2 39.00 66.34 -31.81
N ALA A 3 37.81 65.73 -31.73
CA ALA A 3 37.52 64.32 -31.66
C ALA A 3 37.99 63.53 -32.90
N ARG A 4 38.18 62.21 -32.73
CA ARG A 4 37.75 61.23 -33.74
C ARG A 4 37.49 59.85 -33.11
N THR A 5 36.40 59.27 -33.60
CA THR A 5 35.60 58.11 -33.17
C THR A 5 36.16 56.77 -33.69
N THR A 6 35.56 55.66 -33.22
CA THR A 6 35.48 54.25 -33.74
C THR A 6 36.22 53.22 -32.86
N THR A 7 35.71 52.03 -32.49
CA THR A 7 34.46 51.30 -32.75
C THR A 7 34.32 50.10 -31.77
N SER A 8 33.07 49.81 -31.38
CA SER A 8 32.44 48.50 -31.04
C SER A 8 33.17 47.46 -30.18
N ARG A 9 32.56 47.11 -29.02
CA ARG A 9 31.94 45.79 -28.82
C ARG A 9 30.99 45.79 -27.61
N SER A 10 29.68 45.82 -27.87
CA SER A 10 28.64 45.58 -26.86
C SER A 10 28.67 44.13 -26.41
N ALA A 11 29.06 43.88 -25.16
CA ALA A 11 28.85 42.60 -24.51
C ALA A 11 27.38 42.50 -24.07
N SER A 12 26.55 41.90 -24.94
CA SER A 12 25.21 41.43 -24.61
C SER A 12 25.30 40.39 -23.48
N HIS A 13 25.02 40.80 -22.25
CA HIS A 13 24.66 39.86 -21.19
C HIS A 13 23.25 39.35 -21.50
N ARG A 14 23.19 38.16 -22.11
CA ARG A 14 21.94 37.41 -22.26
C ARG A 14 21.45 37.05 -20.87
N ARG A 15 20.47 37.81 -20.36
CA ARG A 15 19.59 37.38 -19.28
C ARG A 15 18.85 36.13 -19.74
N SER A 16 19.04 35.02 -19.05
CA SER A 16 18.21 33.83 -19.19
C SER A 16 16.75 34.21 -18.89
N PRO A 17 15.77 33.78 -19.71
CA PRO A 17 14.37 34.02 -19.38
C PRO A 17 13.98 33.14 -18.20
N ALA A 18 13.48 33.78 -17.14
CA ALA A 18 12.82 33.13 -16.04
C ALA A 18 11.60 32.34 -16.57
N GLY A 19 11.66 31.02 -16.49
CA GLY A 19 10.53 30.15 -16.78
C GLY A 19 9.44 30.35 -15.72
N ILE A 20 8.38 31.04 -16.10
CA ILE A 20 7.13 31.15 -15.34
C ILE A 20 6.52 29.75 -15.25
N ARG A 21 6.63 29.08 -14.10
CA ARG A 21 5.87 27.87 -13.81
C ARG A 21 4.55 28.27 -13.15
N ARG A 22 3.46 28.10 -13.91
CA ARG A 22 2.07 28.27 -13.45
C ARG A 22 1.73 27.17 -12.43
N PRO A 23 1.05 27.46 -11.31
CA PRO A 23 0.46 26.43 -10.48
C PRO A 23 -0.82 25.92 -11.16
N GLY A 24 -0.78 24.68 -11.67
CA GLY A 24 -1.99 23.97 -12.05
C GLY A 24 -2.73 23.55 -10.79
N LEU A 25 -3.88 24.17 -10.53
CA LEU A 25 -4.88 23.65 -9.60
C LEU A 25 -5.34 22.27 -10.11
N TYR A 26 -5.01 21.21 -9.38
CA TYR A 26 -5.72 19.94 -9.50
C TYR A 26 -6.85 19.92 -8.47
N LEU A 27 -8.04 20.25 -8.95
CA LEU A 27 -9.30 20.12 -8.24
C LEU A 27 -9.79 18.68 -8.46
N GLY A 28 -9.34 17.75 -7.62
CA GLY A 28 -9.78 16.35 -7.64
C GLY A 28 -11.08 16.19 -6.87
N VAL A 29 -12.23 16.33 -7.56
CA VAL A 29 -13.54 15.90 -7.05
C VAL A 29 -13.62 14.38 -7.23
N ALA A 30 -13.42 13.64 -6.14
CA ALA A 30 -13.73 12.21 -6.08
C ALA A 30 -15.20 12.05 -5.66
N ALA A 31 -16.10 12.01 -6.64
CA ALA A 31 -17.47 11.53 -6.48
C ALA A 31 -17.70 10.44 -7.54
N ALA A 32 -17.32 9.20 -7.20
CA ALA A 32 -17.72 8.03 -7.95
C ALA A 32 -18.76 7.28 -7.12
N GLY A 33 -20.03 7.52 -7.44
CA GLY A 33 -21.15 6.76 -6.89
C GLY A 33 -21.15 5.35 -7.45
N ALA A 34 -21.25 4.36 -6.57
CA ALA A 34 -21.59 3.01 -6.94
C ALA A 34 -23.10 2.95 -7.22
N VAL A 35 -23.51 3.01 -8.48
CA VAL A 35 -24.86 2.62 -8.90
C VAL A 35 -24.80 1.14 -9.28
N LEU A 36 -25.15 0.27 -8.34
CA LEU A 36 -25.44 -1.13 -8.62
C LEU A 36 -26.82 -1.20 -9.29
N VAL A 37 -26.85 -1.33 -10.62
CA VAL A 37 -28.09 -1.69 -11.33
C VAL A 37 -28.26 -3.21 -11.23
N ASN A 38 -29.11 -3.64 -10.32
CA ASN A 38 -29.52 -5.04 -10.20
C ASN A 38 -30.66 -5.26 -11.20
N VAL A 39 -30.37 -5.81 -12.40
CA VAL A 39 -31.39 -6.23 -13.34
C VAL A 39 -31.98 -7.55 -12.84
N VAL A 40 -33.00 -7.45 -11.99
CA VAL A 40 -33.93 -8.55 -11.76
C VAL A 40 -34.85 -8.59 -12.98
N VAL A 41 -34.71 -9.64 -13.80
CA VAL A 41 -35.74 -10.02 -14.78
C VAL A 41 -36.92 -10.57 -13.99
N GLY A 42 -37.75 -9.65 -13.50
CA GLY A 42 -39.04 -9.98 -12.91
C GLY A 42 -40.01 -10.32 -14.03
N VAL A 43 -40.48 -11.56 -14.05
CA VAL A 43 -41.67 -11.96 -14.81
C VAL A 43 -42.83 -11.13 -14.23
N GLY A 44 -43.25 -10.09 -14.95
CA GLY A 44 -44.32 -9.21 -14.49
C GLY A 44 -45.65 -9.97 -14.33
N PRO A 45 -46.54 -9.54 -13.41
CA PRO A 45 -47.87 -10.10 -13.33
C PRO A 45 -48.62 -9.77 -14.63
N ALA A 46 -49.33 -10.77 -15.17
CA ALA A 46 -50.21 -10.59 -16.31
C ALA A 46 -51.17 -9.43 -16.05
N ALA A 47 -51.05 -8.36 -16.82
CA ALA A 47 -52.03 -7.29 -16.85
C ALA A 47 -53.32 -7.87 -17.45
N GLN A 48 -54.30 -8.16 -16.61
CA GLN A 48 -55.66 -8.39 -17.06
C GLN A 48 -56.30 -7.03 -17.33
N ALA A 49 -56.52 -6.73 -18.61
CA ALA A 49 -57.34 -5.60 -19.04
C ALA A 49 -58.80 -6.05 -19.13
N ASP A 50 -59.68 -5.37 -18.41
CA ASP A 50 -61.13 -5.52 -18.53
C ASP A 50 -61.60 -5.22 -19.97
N PRO A 51 -62.54 -6.00 -20.53
CA PRO A 51 -63.05 -5.77 -21.88
C PRO A 51 -64.10 -4.67 -21.86
N VAL A 52 -63.69 -3.41 -21.99
CA VAL A 52 -64.60 -2.36 -22.47
C VAL A 52 -64.62 -2.46 -23.99
N ALA A 53 -65.66 -3.12 -24.51
CA ALA A 53 -65.94 -3.22 -25.94
C ALA A 53 -66.14 -1.81 -26.54
N SER A 54 -65.09 -1.25 -27.11
CA SER A 54 -65.20 -0.28 -28.19
C SER A 54 -64.92 -1.03 -29.47
N GLU A 55 -65.99 -1.39 -30.19
CA GLU A 55 -65.92 -2.01 -31.52
C GLU A 55 -64.99 -1.17 -32.42
N PRO A 56 -63.80 -1.67 -32.80
CA PRO A 56 -62.94 -0.93 -33.71
C PRO A 56 -63.58 -1.00 -35.10
N VAL A 57 -64.28 0.06 -35.50
CA VAL A 57 -64.75 0.20 -36.89
C VAL A 57 -63.51 0.28 -37.76
N SER A 58 -63.30 -0.73 -38.59
CA SER A 58 -62.16 -0.79 -39.50
C SER A 58 -62.21 0.40 -40.46
N VAL A 59 -61.12 1.15 -40.57
CA VAL A 59 -60.97 2.27 -41.52
C VAL A 59 -61.26 1.82 -42.96
N ALA A 60 -61.05 0.54 -43.27
CA ALA A 60 -61.36 -0.04 -44.57
C ALA A 60 -62.86 -0.02 -44.90
N GLU A 61 -63.72 -0.19 -43.89
CA GLU A 61 -65.18 -0.21 -44.06
C GLU A 61 -65.75 1.20 -44.22
N GLN A 62 -65.17 2.18 -43.54
CA GLN A 62 -65.51 3.60 -43.72
C GLN A 62 -65.06 4.17 -45.07
N LEU A 63 -64.09 3.54 -45.72
CA LEU A 63 -63.59 3.92 -47.06
C LEU A 63 -64.23 3.12 -48.21
N GLY A 64 -65.19 2.22 -47.93
CA GLY A 64 -65.93 1.48 -48.96
C GLY A 64 -65.10 0.51 -49.79
N LEU A 65 -63.94 0.08 -49.28
CA LEU A 65 -63.08 -0.90 -49.95
C LEU A 65 -63.60 -2.31 -49.66
N ALA A 66 -64.36 -2.88 -50.60
CA ALA A 66 -64.71 -4.29 -50.56
C ALA A 66 -63.43 -5.13 -50.66
N ALA A 67 -63.22 -6.04 -49.70
CA ALA A 67 -62.11 -6.98 -49.70
C ALA A 67 -62.19 -7.86 -50.96
N GLY A 68 -61.45 -7.49 -52.00
CA GLY A 68 -61.21 -8.36 -53.14
C GLY A 68 -60.41 -9.54 -52.64
N SER A 69 -61.00 -10.73 -52.66
CA SER A 69 -60.34 -12.00 -52.34
C SER A 69 -59.39 -12.41 -53.47
N ASN A 70 -58.44 -11.54 -53.81
CA ASN A 70 -57.15 -12.01 -54.28
C ASN A 70 -56.39 -12.35 -53.00
N ALA A 71 -56.40 -13.62 -52.62
CA ALA A 71 -55.45 -14.12 -51.65
C ALA A 71 -54.06 -13.87 -52.25
N VAL A 72 -53.47 -12.73 -51.93
CA VAL A 72 -52.04 -12.53 -52.10
C VAL A 72 -51.44 -13.59 -51.18
N ASP A 73 -50.60 -14.46 -51.74
CA ASP A 73 -49.93 -15.54 -51.01
C ASP A 73 -48.96 -14.90 -50.00
N GLY A 74 -49.51 -14.32 -48.92
CA GLY A 74 -48.79 -13.44 -47.99
C GLY A 74 -47.74 -14.17 -47.17
N VAL A 75 -47.77 -15.51 -47.20
CA VAL A 75 -46.73 -16.35 -46.63
C VAL A 75 -45.43 -16.25 -47.44
N GLU A 76 -45.50 -16.03 -48.76
CA GLU A 76 -44.30 -15.86 -49.59
C GLU A 76 -43.67 -14.46 -49.47
N ASP A 77 -44.47 -13.44 -49.15
CA ASP A 77 -44.06 -12.02 -49.04
C ASP A 77 -43.40 -11.68 -47.68
N LEU A 78 -43.59 -12.52 -46.65
CA LEU A 78 -42.98 -12.33 -45.32
C LEU A 78 -41.59 -12.98 -45.18
N ARG A 79 -41.25 -13.98 -46.01
CA ARG A 79 -39.94 -14.67 -45.97
C ARG A 79 -38.74 -13.70 -46.01
N PRO A 80 -38.71 -12.65 -46.86
CA PRO A 80 -37.59 -11.71 -46.89
C PRO A 80 -37.43 -10.92 -45.58
N LEU A 81 -38.52 -10.68 -44.84
CA LEU A 81 -38.49 -9.98 -43.56
C LEU A 81 -37.97 -10.89 -42.43
N GLU A 82 -38.36 -12.17 -42.46
CA GLU A 82 -37.85 -13.19 -41.53
C GLU A 82 -36.34 -13.41 -41.72
N GLU A 83 -35.88 -13.51 -42.97
CA GLU A 83 -34.46 -13.59 -43.31
C GLU A 83 -33.68 -12.35 -42.84
N LEU A 84 -34.26 -11.15 -42.99
CA LEU A 84 -33.64 -9.91 -42.49
C LEU A 84 -33.57 -9.88 -40.96
N ALA A 85 -34.61 -10.36 -40.27
CA ALA A 85 -34.63 -10.47 -38.82
C ALA A 85 -33.60 -11.48 -38.31
N ALA A 86 -33.49 -12.64 -38.96
CA ALA A 86 -32.48 -13.65 -38.65
C ALA A 86 -31.04 -13.12 -38.90
N SER A 87 -30.84 -12.38 -40.00
CA SER A 87 -29.55 -11.73 -40.30
C SER A 87 -29.18 -10.66 -39.27
N ARG A 88 -30.14 -9.89 -38.77
CA ARG A 88 -29.92 -8.90 -37.70
C ARG A 88 -29.58 -9.58 -36.38
N ALA A 89 -30.35 -10.59 -35.97
CA ALA A 89 -30.09 -11.35 -34.76
C ALA A 89 -28.70 -12.01 -34.77
N THR A 90 -28.28 -12.55 -35.92
CA THR A 90 -26.94 -13.14 -36.08
C THR A 90 -25.85 -12.08 -35.93
N ARG A 91 -25.99 -10.91 -36.56
CA ARG A 91 -25.02 -9.82 -36.43
C ARG A 91 -24.92 -9.27 -35.01
N GLU A 92 -26.05 -9.15 -34.31
CA GLU A 92 -26.08 -8.70 -32.91
C GLU A 92 -25.39 -9.72 -31.98
N ALA A 93 -25.60 -11.02 -32.23
CA ALA A 93 -24.91 -12.09 -31.51
C ALA A 93 -23.39 -12.08 -31.77
N GLU A 94 -22.97 -11.93 -33.02
CA GLU A 94 -21.55 -11.81 -33.40
C GLU A 94 -20.90 -10.58 -32.78
N GLN A 95 -21.59 -9.43 -32.77
CA GLN A 95 -21.09 -8.21 -32.15
C GLN A 95 -20.93 -8.37 -30.64
N THR A 96 -21.88 -9.03 -29.98
CA THR A 96 -21.81 -9.33 -28.54
C THR A 96 -20.64 -10.26 -28.23
N ALA A 97 -20.45 -11.31 -29.04
CA ALA A 97 -19.34 -12.24 -28.89
C ALA A 97 -17.98 -11.53 -29.10
N ALA A 98 -17.88 -10.66 -30.11
CA ALA A 98 -16.67 -9.87 -30.36
C ALA A 98 -16.36 -8.92 -29.21
N GLN A 99 -17.38 -8.29 -28.62
CA GLN A 99 -17.20 -7.41 -27.47
C GLN A 99 -16.75 -8.18 -26.22
N GLN A 100 -17.32 -9.36 -25.97
CA GLN A 100 -16.88 -10.24 -24.88
C GLN A 100 -15.43 -10.72 -25.08
N ALA A 101 -15.06 -11.08 -26.31
CA ALA A 101 -13.70 -11.47 -26.65
C ALA A 101 -12.70 -10.31 -26.42
N GLN A 102 -13.08 -9.07 -26.77
CA GLN A 102 -12.25 -7.90 -26.53
C GLN A 102 -12.06 -7.65 -25.03
N VAL A 103 -13.12 -7.72 -24.23
CA VAL A 103 -13.03 -7.57 -22.77
C VAL A 103 -12.14 -8.64 -22.15
N ALA A 104 -12.26 -9.89 -22.60
CA ALA A 104 -11.41 -10.97 -22.14
C ALA A 104 -9.93 -10.75 -22.51
N ALA A 105 -9.66 -10.24 -23.72
CA ALA A 105 -8.31 -9.89 -24.15
C ALA A 105 -7.72 -8.73 -23.34
N ASP A 106 -8.49 -7.67 -23.11
CA ASP A 106 -8.06 -6.52 -22.30
C ASP A 106 -7.76 -6.95 -20.86
N GLN A 107 -8.60 -7.83 -20.28
CA GLN A 107 -8.38 -8.38 -18.95
C GLN A 107 -7.08 -9.21 -18.89
N ALA A 108 -6.82 -10.05 -19.89
CA ALA A 108 -5.59 -10.85 -19.94
C ALA A 108 -4.33 -9.97 -20.03
N VAL A 109 -4.38 -8.83 -20.73
CA VAL A 109 -3.28 -7.87 -20.77
C VAL A 109 -3.04 -7.24 -19.41
N LEU A 110 -4.11 -6.85 -18.69
CA LEU A 110 -3.98 -6.30 -17.34
C LEU A 110 -3.40 -7.32 -16.35
N ASP A 111 -3.86 -8.58 -16.43
CA ASP A 111 -3.36 -9.66 -15.57
C ASP A 111 -1.87 -9.93 -15.86
N GLN A 112 -1.45 -9.91 -17.12
CA GLN A 112 -0.04 -10.01 -17.50
C GLN A 112 0.79 -8.85 -16.93
N GLN A 113 0.31 -7.61 -17.10
CA GLN A 113 1.01 -6.42 -16.58
C GLN A 113 1.13 -6.46 -15.05
N ALA A 114 0.10 -6.93 -14.35
CA ALA A 114 0.14 -7.11 -12.90
C ALA A 114 1.18 -8.16 -12.48
N ALA A 115 1.24 -9.29 -13.19
CA ALA A 115 2.24 -10.34 -12.93
C ALA A 115 3.67 -9.86 -13.20
N GLU A 116 3.89 -9.09 -14.27
CA GLU A 116 5.18 -8.49 -14.59
C GLU A 116 5.61 -7.44 -13.55
N ALA A 117 4.68 -6.59 -13.10
CA ALA A 117 4.94 -5.61 -12.04
C ALA A 117 5.25 -6.28 -10.69
N GLU A 118 4.56 -7.37 -10.37
CA GLU A 118 4.81 -8.19 -9.19
C GLU A 118 6.22 -8.80 -9.23
N ALA A 119 6.58 -9.44 -10.35
CA ALA A 119 7.90 -10.02 -10.55
C ALA A 119 9.01 -8.96 -10.47
N ALA A 120 8.78 -7.76 -11.03
CA ALA A 120 9.72 -6.65 -10.93
C ALA A 120 9.88 -6.14 -9.48
N ARG A 121 8.80 -6.09 -8.69
CA ARG A 121 8.88 -5.70 -7.27
C ARG A 121 9.69 -6.72 -6.47
N VAL A 122 9.43 -8.00 -6.64
CA VAL A 122 10.17 -9.08 -5.96
C VAL A 122 11.66 -9.05 -6.33
N ALA A 123 11.97 -8.81 -7.61
CA ALA A 123 13.37 -8.68 -8.06
C ALA A 123 14.06 -7.46 -7.42
N ALA A 124 13.39 -6.31 -7.36
CA ALA A 124 13.93 -5.10 -6.75
C ALA A 124 14.14 -5.26 -5.23
N GLU A 125 13.23 -5.96 -4.55
CA GLU A 125 13.36 -6.28 -3.13
C GLU A 125 14.55 -7.22 -2.87
N ALA A 126 14.73 -8.25 -3.69
CA ALA A 126 15.88 -9.15 -3.59
C ALA A 126 17.21 -8.41 -3.86
N GLU A 127 17.24 -7.49 -4.81
CA GLU A 127 18.42 -6.65 -5.08
C GLU A 127 18.72 -5.70 -3.91
N ALA A 128 17.69 -5.08 -3.33
CA ALA A 128 17.82 -4.23 -2.15
C ALA A 128 18.33 -5.02 -0.92
N ALA A 129 17.82 -6.24 -0.71
CA ALA A 129 18.29 -7.13 0.36
C ALA A 129 19.77 -7.51 0.17
N ALA A 130 20.18 -7.86 -1.06
CA ALA A 130 21.57 -8.17 -1.37
C ALA A 130 22.49 -6.94 -1.17
N ALA A 131 22.04 -5.75 -1.53
CA ALA A 131 22.77 -4.51 -1.30
C ALA A 131 22.92 -4.19 0.20
N ALA A 132 21.86 -4.43 1.00
CA ALA A 132 21.89 -4.24 2.44
C ALA A 132 22.84 -5.23 3.13
N GLU A 133 22.87 -6.50 2.70
CA GLU A 133 23.81 -7.50 3.21
C GLU A 133 25.27 -7.12 2.89
N ALA A 134 25.53 -6.64 1.68
CA ALA A 134 26.86 -6.15 1.29
C ALA A 134 27.30 -4.91 2.10
N GLU A 135 26.38 -4.00 2.38
CA GLU A 135 26.61 -2.83 3.24
C GLU A 135 26.92 -3.25 4.69
N ALA A 136 26.12 -4.15 5.26
CA ALA A 136 26.32 -4.67 6.61
C ALA A 136 27.67 -5.38 6.74
N ALA A 137 28.06 -6.17 5.73
CA ALA A 137 29.38 -6.79 5.69
C ALA A 137 30.52 -5.76 5.66
N ARG A 138 30.36 -4.64 4.93
CA ARG A 138 31.34 -3.55 4.90
C ARG A 138 31.47 -2.86 6.25
N VAL A 139 30.35 -2.52 6.89
CA VAL A 139 30.33 -1.88 8.21
C VAL A 139 30.95 -2.79 9.27
N ALA A 140 30.66 -4.10 9.22
CA ALA A 140 31.27 -5.08 10.12
C ALA A 140 32.79 -5.18 9.93
N ALA A 141 33.27 -5.16 8.68
CA ALA A 141 34.70 -5.16 8.37
C ALA A 141 35.41 -3.89 8.88
N GLU A 142 34.78 -2.72 8.73
CA GLU A 142 35.30 -1.44 9.24
C GLU A 142 35.36 -1.41 10.77
N ALA A 143 34.32 -1.92 11.44
CA ALA A 143 34.30 -2.04 12.90
C ALA A 143 35.38 -3.01 13.42
N ALA A 144 35.62 -4.13 12.73
CA ALA A 144 36.69 -5.06 13.08
C ALA A 144 38.08 -4.41 12.93
N ALA A 145 38.31 -3.65 11.85
CA ALA A 145 39.55 -2.92 11.65
C ALA A 145 39.78 -1.82 12.70
N ALA A 146 38.71 -1.12 13.12
CA ALA A 146 38.78 -0.12 14.18
C ALA A 146 39.09 -0.74 15.56
N ALA A 147 38.52 -1.91 15.86
CA ALA A 147 38.81 -2.64 17.09
C ALA A 147 40.27 -3.13 17.14
N GLU A 148 40.80 -3.61 16.01
CA GLU A 148 42.21 -4.03 15.90
C GLU A 148 43.17 -2.85 16.08
N ALA A 149 42.84 -1.67 15.53
CA ALA A 149 43.61 -0.44 15.73
C ALA A 149 43.60 0.03 17.19
N GLN A 150 42.46 -0.08 17.89
CA GLN A 150 42.37 0.24 19.32
C GLN A 150 43.14 -0.76 20.20
N ALA A 151 43.12 -2.05 19.86
CA ALA A 151 43.91 -3.07 20.55
C ALA A 151 45.42 -2.86 20.39
N ALA A 152 45.88 -2.40 19.21
CA ALA A 152 47.28 -2.05 18.97
C ALA A 152 47.75 -0.81 19.76
N ALA A 153 46.84 0.11 20.08
CA ALA A 153 47.12 1.30 20.91
C ALA A 153 47.15 1.01 22.42
N ALA A 154 46.56 -0.10 22.87
CA ALA A 154 46.50 -0.53 24.26
C ALA A 154 47.62 -1.53 24.63
N LYS A 155 48.88 -1.10 24.64
CA LYS A 155 49.97 -1.85 25.32
C LYS A 155 49.97 -1.51 26.83
N PRO A 156 49.83 -2.47 27.76
CA PRO A 156 49.82 -2.17 29.18
C PRO A 156 51.24 -2.13 29.77
N ALA A 157 51.49 -1.14 30.64
CA ALA A 157 52.54 -1.19 31.66
C ALA A 157 52.08 -2.10 32.83
N PRO A 158 52.98 -2.82 33.53
CA PRO A 158 52.56 -3.88 34.44
C PRO A 158 52.27 -3.36 35.85
N ALA A 159 51.16 -3.80 36.45
CA ALA A 159 50.97 -3.72 37.90
C ALA A 159 50.13 -4.90 38.44
N ARG A 160 50.86 -5.77 39.15
CA ARG A 160 50.55 -6.65 40.29
C ARG A 160 49.14 -7.20 40.55
N ALA A 161 49.15 -8.50 40.84
CA ALA A 161 48.07 -9.34 41.34
C ALA A 161 47.59 -9.01 42.78
N SER A 162 46.31 -9.29 43.06
CA SER A 162 45.87 -10.16 44.16
C SER A 162 44.39 -10.53 44.01
N ALA A 163 44.04 -11.70 44.55
CA ALA A 163 42.79 -12.45 44.40
C ALA A 163 41.58 -11.91 45.18
N ALA A 164 40.35 -12.19 44.70
CA ALA A 164 39.32 -13.01 45.37
C ALA A 164 37.89 -12.77 44.80
N ALA A 165 37.11 -13.85 44.77
CA ALA A 165 35.64 -13.95 44.76
C ALA A 165 34.85 -13.57 43.48
N GLN A 166 34.19 -14.58 42.88
CA GLN A 166 32.91 -14.37 42.17
C GLN A 166 31.81 -14.09 43.21
N PRO A 167 30.79 -13.28 42.88
CA PRO A 167 29.58 -13.89 42.30
C PRO A 167 28.91 -13.06 41.19
N ALA A 168 28.07 -13.76 40.40
CA ALA A 168 26.93 -13.26 39.63
C ALA A 168 27.14 -12.07 38.67
N ALA A 169 26.94 -12.32 37.37
CA ALA A 169 26.70 -11.27 36.39
C ALA A 169 25.48 -10.44 36.84
N ALA A 170 25.76 -9.25 37.36
CA ALA A 170 24.76 -8.22 37.56
C ALA A 170 24.13 -7.92 36.19
N ALA A 171 22.81 -7.95 36.13
CA ALA A 171 22.06 -7.39 35.02
C ALA A 171 22.52 -5.95 34.84
N ALA A 172 23.31 -5.71 33.79
CA ALA A 172 23.58 -4.37 33.32
C ALA A 172 22.24 -3.86 32.78
N GLY A 173 21.49 -3.17 33.64
CA GLY A 173 20.24 -2.54 33.24
C GLY A 173 20.50 -1.70 32.00
N THR A 174 19.61 -1.79 31.02
CA THR A 174 19.79 -1.13 29.75
C THR A 174 20.06 0.36 29.96
N ALA A 175 21.23 0.84 29.55
CA ALA A 175 21.57 2.24 29.66
C ALA A 175 20.64 3.07 28.77
N VAL A 176 19.94 4.03 29.35
CA VAL A 176 19.08 4.98 28.61
C VAL A 176 19.78 6.32 28.53
N SER A 177 20.04 6.81 27.33
CA SER A 177 20.69 8.10 27.06
C SER A 177 19.80 9.07 26.28
N THR A 178 18.74 8.56 25.65
CA THR A 178 17.84 9.28 24.77
C THR A 178 16.39 9.09 25.19
N ILE A 179 15.61 10.17 25.19
CA ILE A 179 14.16 10.13 25.39
C ILE A 179 13.48 10.01 24.03
N ALA A 180 12.71 8.95 23.83
CA ALA A 180 11.95 8.69 22.62
C ALA A 180 10.84 9.73 22.44
N LYS A 181 10.79 10.35 21.26
CA LYS A 181 9.72 11.26 20.85
C LYS A 181 8.67 10.46 20.10
N ILE A 182 7.49 10.36 20.70
CA ILE A 182 6.41 9.50 20.22
C ILE A 182 5.22 10.36 19.84
N ASN A 183 4.73 10.17 18.61
CA ASN A 183 3.56 10.87 18.10
C ASN A 183 2.28 10.24 18.68
N ASN A 184 1.55 11.02 19.45
CA ASN A 184 0.38 10.58 20.20
C ASN A 184 -0.81 11.48 19.86
N THR A 185 -1.94 10.88 19.49
CA THR A 185 -3.17 11.60 19.08
C THR A 185 -4.34 11.36 20.03
N ALA A 186 -4.22 10.43 20.98
CA ALA A 186 -5.27 10.08 21.94
C ALA A 186 -4.81 10.12 23.42
N GLY A 187 -3.77 10.90 23.73
CA GLY A 187 -3.18 11.02 25.07
C GLY A 187 -1.81 10.36 25.19
N PRO A 188 -1.14 10.42 26.35
CA PRO A 188 0.18 9.83 26.49
C PRO A 188 0.11 8.29 26.42
N ILE A 189 1.18 7.66 25.95
CA ILE A 189 1.40 6.23 26.18
C ILE A 189 1.64 5.95 27.67
N LYS A 190 1.55 4.69 28.08
CA LYS A 190 1.85 4.29 29.45
C LYS A 190 3.36 4.40 29.74
N PRO A 191 3.74 4.63 31.02
CA PRO A 191 5.14 4.75 31.41
C PRO A 191 6.01 3.56 31.02
N GLN A 192 5.49 2.32 31.08
CA GLN A 192 6.27 1.14 30.67
C GLN A 192 6.61 1.15 29.18
N ALA A 193 5.66 1.49 28.31
CA ALA A 193 5.89 1.60 26.87
C ALA A 193 6.87 2.73 26.54
N GLN A 194 6.79 3.86 27.27
CA GLN A 194 7.75 4.96 27.12
C GLN A 194 9.15 4.56 27.55
N ALA A 195 9.29 3.84 28.66
CA ALA A 195 10.58 3.35 29.14
C ALA A 195 11.22 2.37 28.15
N ALA A 196 10.42 1.44 27.60
CA ALA A 196 10.88 0.52 26.56
C ALA A 196 11.32 1.25 25.29
N ALA A 197 10.52 2.21 24.81
CA ALA A 197 10.88 3.01 23.65
C ALA A 197 12.17 3.82 23.88
N ASN A 198 12.36 4.41 25.07
CA ASN A 198 13.59 5.11 25.43
C ASN A 198 14.82 4.19 25.39
N ALA A 199 14.68 2.96 25.88
CA ALA A 199 15.74 1.96 25.83
C ALA A 199 16.09 1.60 24.38
N VAL A 200 15.10 1.36 23.52
CA VAL A 200 15.31 1.03 22.10
C VAL A 200 16.03 2.16 21.37
N VAL A 201 15.53 3.40 21.46
CA VAL A 201 16.15 4.54 20.75
C VAL A 201 17.55 4.88 21.27
N SER A 202 17.89 4.45 22.49
CA SER A 202 19.22 4.66 23.08
C SER A 202 20.24 3.61 22.66
N ASN A 203 19.79 2.37 22.36
CA ASN A 203 20.68 1.21 22.23
C ASN A 203 20.66 0.57 20.85
N VAL A 204 19.65 0.85 20.02
CA VAL A 204 19.61 0.40 18.62
C VAL A 204 20.10 1.53 17.73
N PRO A 205 21.27 1.39 17.07
CA PRO A 205 21.77 2.39 16.13
C PRO A 205 20.72 2.74 15.07
N GLY A 206 20.49 4.05 14.84
CA GLY A 206 19.49 4.54 13.88
C GLY A 206 18.07 4.71 14.45
N ALA A 207 17.69 3.97 15.51
CA ALA A 207 16.33 4.05 16.07
C ALA A 207 16.00 5.43 16.68
N GLY A 208 17.00 6.20 17.11
CA GLY A 208 16.79 7.57 17.60
C GLY A 208 16.42 8.60 16.52
N SER A 209 16.51 8.24 15.23
CA SER A 209 16.25 9.14 14.10
C SER A 209 14.91 8.90 13.41
N ILE A 210 14.21 7.80 13.75
CA ILE A 210 12.91 7.46 13.16
C ILE A 210 11.75 8.13 13.91
N THR A 211 10.58 8.13 13.28
CA THR A 211 9.33 8.52 13.94
C THR A 211 8.76 7.33 14.69
N LEU A 212 8.25 7.54 15.91
CA LEU A 212 7.52 6.52 16.65
C LEU A 212 6.03 6.90 16.72
N GLY A 213 5.16 5.94 16.41
CA GLY A 213 3.71 6.05 16.56
C GLY A 213 3.25 5.50 17.90
N GLY A 214 2.47 6.28 18.65
CA GLY A 214 1.92 5.91 19.96
C GLY A 214 0.40 5.83 19.93
N THR A 215 -0.27 6.46 20.90
CA THR A 215 -1.72 6.37 21.04
C THR A 215 -2.46 6.97 19.85
N ARG A 216 -3.56 6.31 19.47
CA ARG A 216 -4.56 6.83 18.53
C ARG A 216 -5.95 6.29 18.87
N PRO A 217 -7.03 7.03 18.56
CA PRO A 217 -8.38 6.53 18.79
C PRO A 217 -8.67 5.33 17.87
N SER A 218 -9.07 4.20 18.45
CA SER A 218 -9.60 3.05 17.72
C SER A 218 -10.41 2.17 18.67
N ALA A 219 -11.57 1.69 18.24
CA ALA A 219 -12.37 0.73 19.02
C ALA A 219 -12.07 -0.73 18.63
N ALA A 220 -11.44 -0.96 17.47
CA ALA A 220 -11.21 -2.29 16.91
C ALA A 220 -10.04 -3.03 17.58
N ASP A 221 -9.15 -2.29 18.25
CA ASP A 221 -8.00 -2.85 18.96
C ASP A 221 -7.82 -2.14 20.31
N PRO A 222 -8.64 -2.48 21.32
CA PRO A 222 -8.60 -1.81 22.62
C PRO A 222 -7.32 -2.11 23.42
N HIS A 223 -6.53 -3.11 23.01
CA HIS A 223 -5.33 -3.52 23.72
C HIS A 223 -4.03 -3.02 23.07
N GLY A 224 -4.02 -2.67 21.79
CA GLY A 224 -2.88 -2.03 21.13
C GLY A 224 -2.81 -0.52 21.38
N HIS A 225 -2.77 0.30 20.33
CA HIS A 225 -2.49 1.75 20.47
C HIS A 225 -3.44 2.54 21.39
N PRO A 226 -4.76 2.31 21.38
CA PRO A 226 -5.69 3.00 22.28
C PRO A 226 -5.40 2.78 23.77
N SER A 227 -4.77 1.66 24.13
CA SER A 227 -4.44 1.34 25.52
C SER A 227 -3.23 2.11 26.06
N GLY A 228 -2.43 2.69 25.14
CA GLY A 228 -1.13 3.29 25.43
C GLY A 228 -0.01 2.28 25.68
N LEU A 229 -0.22 1.00 25.34
CA LEU A 229 0.80 -0.05 25.48
C LEU A 229 1.50 -0.44 24.17
N ALA A 230 1.07 0.10 23.02
CA ALA A 230 1.70 -0.20 21.74
C ALA A 230 2.54 0.97 21.19
N VAL A 231 3.63 0.62 20.53
CA VAL A 231 4.52 1.54 19.82
C VAL A 231 4.82 0.99 18.43
N ASP A 232 4.62 1.83 17.41
CA ASP A 232 5.04 1.59 16.03
C ASP A 232 6.39 2.27 15.80
N TYR A 233 7.41 1.52 15.38
CA TYR A 233 8.74 2.04 15.04
C TYR A 233 8.82 2.28 13.53
N MET A 234 8.59 3.50 13.05
CA MET A 234 8.44 3.79 11.61
C MET A 234 9.79 3.77 10.88
N VAL A 235 10.20 2.58 10.42
CA VAL A 235 11.45 2.37 9.66
C VAL A 235 11.29 2.58 8.15
N MET A 236 10.05 2.74 7.68
CA MET A 236 9.72 2.97 6.27
C MET A 236 10.25 1.83 5.39
N SER A 237 11.25 2.08 4.55
CA SER A 237 11.86 1.06 3.70
C SER A 237 13.13 0.44 4.30
N ASP A 238 13.52 0.81 5.52
CA ASP A 238 14.73 0.31 6.19
C ASP A 238 14.41 -0.96 7.00
N SER A 239 14.24 -2.09 6.31
CA SER A 239 13.94 -3.37 6.96
C SER A 239 15.08 -3.84 7.87
N ALA A 240 16.33 -3.51 7.56
CA ALA A 240 17.49 -3.84 8.39
C ALA A 240 17.41 -3.15 9.76
N LEU A 241 17.00 -1.88 9.82
CA LEU A 241 16.71 -1.21 11.09
C LEU A 241 15.50 -1.87 11.78
N GLY A 242 14.47 -2.26 11.04
CA GLY A 242 13.33 -3.01 11.57
C GLY A 242 13.75 -4.31 12.26
N ASP A 243 14.58 -5.11 11.59
CA ASP A 243 15.14 -6.36 12.11
C ASP A 243 16.01 -6.12 13.35
N ALA A 244 16.84 -5.08 13.34
CA ALA A 244 17.66 -4.72 14.51
C ALA A 244 16.78 -4.34 15.72
N ILE A 245 15.71 -3.59 15.50
CA ILE A 245 14.73 -3.25 16.53
C ILE A 245 14.04 -4.52 17.05
N VAL A 246 13.58 -5.41 16.17
CA VAL A 246 12.92 -6.67 16.57
C VAL A 246 13.88 -7.57 17.34
N ALA A 247 15.11 -7.76 16.86
CA ALA A 247 16.14 -8.55 17.53
C ALA A 247 16.45 -8.01 18.94
N TYR A 248 16.55 -6.70 19.08
CA TYR A 248 16.74 -6.05 20.37
C TYR A 248 15.58 -6.32 21.34
N HIS A 249 14.33 -6.26 20.85
CA HIS A 249 13.16 -6.59 21.65
C HIS A 249 13.13 -8.06 22.06
N ILE A 250 13.52 -8.98 21.18
CA ILE A 250 13.59 -10.41 21.49
C ILE A 250 14.66 -10.68 22.56
N ALA A 251 15.85 -10.10 22.42
CA ALA A 251 16.94 -10.26 23.38
C ALA A 251 16.58 -9.71 24.78
N ASN A 252 15.81 -8.63 24.84
CA ASN A 252 15.46 -7.93 26.08
C ASN A 252 13.98 -8.10 26.46
N TRP A 253 13.32 -9.14 25.98
CA TRP A 253 11.86 -9.30 26.05
C TRP A 253 11.29 -9.13 27.45
N ALA A 254 11.92 -9.76 28.44
CA ALA A 254 11.47 -9.71 29.83
C ALA A 254 11.71 -8.33 30.46
N GLU A 255 12.87 -7.72 30.19
CA GLU A 255 13.28 -6.42 30.74
C GLU A 255 12.44 -5.27 30.17
N LEU A 256 12.18 -5.30 28.85
CA LEU A 256 11.35 -4.30 28.18
C LEU A 256 9.85 -4.52 28.42
N GLY A 257 9.45 -5.66 29.03
CA GLY A 257 8.05 -5.98 29.22
C GLY A 257 7.31 -6.20 27.91
N VAL A 258 7.92 -6.86 26.93
CA VAL A 258 7.25 -7.18 25.65
C VAL A 258 6.13 -8.20 25.88
N ASP A 259 4.99 -7.96 25.24
CA ASP A 259 3.84 -8.85 25.19
C ASP A 259 3.77 -9.57 23.83
N TYR A 260 3.84 -8.83 22.73
CA TYR A 260 4.02 -9.37 21.39
C TYR A 260 4.69 -8.38 20.44
N ILE A 261 5.19 -8.91 19.33
CA ILE A 261 5.78 -8.14 18.22
C ILE A 261 5.06 -8.54 16.93
N ILE A 262 4.76 -7.58 16.07
CA ILE A 262 4.34 -7.79 14.70
C ILE A 262 5.38 -7.15 13.78
N TRP A 263 5.90 -7.92 12.83
CA TRP A 263 6.86 -7.46 11.84
C TRP A 263 6.76 -8.30 10.57
N GLU A 264 6.78 -7.66 9.40
CA GLU A 264 6.71 -8.30 8.08
C GLU A 264 5.61 -9.36 8.00
N GLN A 265 4.38 -8.93 8.34
CA GLN A 265 3.16 -9.74 8.31
C GLN A 265 3.19 -11.00 9.19
N ARG A 266 4.07 -11.02 10.19
CA ARG A 266 4.21 -12.13 11.13
C ARG A 266 4.12 -11.63 12.55
N MET A 267 3.55 -12.44 13.44
CA MET A 267 3.44 -12.15 14.86
C MET A 267 4.27 -13.12 15.70
N LEU A 268 4.98 -12.57 16.68
CA LEU A 268 5.70 -13.32 17.72
C LEU A 268 5.11 -12.96 19.08
N SER A 269 4.69 -13.96 19.85
CA SER A 269 4.03 -13.77 21.17
C SER A 269 4.88 -14.26 22.35
N SER A 270 6.13 -14.66 22.11
CA SER A 270 7.08 -15.05 23.16
C SER A 270 8.52 -15.03 22.60
N PRO A 271 9.55 -14.80 23.42
CA PRO A 271 10.91 -14.57 22.93
C PRO A 271 11.55 -15.78 22.25
N GLY A 272 11.14 -17.00 22.60
CA GLY A 272 11.57 -18.24 21.96
C GLY A 272 10.48 -18.94 21.15
N GLY A 273 9.37 -18.23 20.87
CA GLY A 273 8.25 -18.79 20.14
C GLY A 273 8.47 -18.85 18.64
N SER A 274 7.53 -19.49 17.94
CA SER A 274 7.49 -19.46 16.48
C SER A 274 6.73 -18.22 16.00
N TRP A 275 7.22 -17.62 14.92
CA TRP A 275 6.49 -16.61 14.17
C TRP A 275 5.23 -17.21 13.55
N LYS A 276 4.10 -16.52 13.69
CA LYS A 276 2.82 -16.90 13.09
C LYS A 276 2.48 -15.94 11.96
N GLN A 277 2.20 -16.47 10.78
CA GLN A 277 1.77 -15.67 9.63
C GLN A 277 0.41 -15.02 9.92
N MET A 278 0.28 -13.74 9.58
CA MET A 278 -0.97 -13.01 9.62
C MET A 278 -1.66 -13.03 8.25
N GLU A 279 -2.97 -12.88 8.25
CA GLU A 279 -3.73 -12.62 7.02
C GLU A 279 -3.24 -11.34 6.34
N ASP A 280 -3.34 -11.29 5.01
CA ASP A 280 -3.08 -10.08 4.25
C ASP A 280 -4.20 -9.07 4.48
N ARG A 281 -3.82 -7.88 4.98
CA ARG A 281 -4.70 -6.75 5.28
C ARG A 281 -4.68 -5.68 4.18
N GLY A 282 -4.05 -5.96 3.04
CA GLY A 282 -4.17 -5.18 1.80
C GLY A 282 -3.28 -3.94 1.70
N SER A 283 -2.30 -3.76 2.60
CA SER A 283 -1.29 -2.68 2.44
C SER A 283 -0.02 -2.95 3.24
N VAL A 284 1.09 -2.32 2.82
CA VAL A 284 2.41 -2.35 3.49
C VAL A 284 2.27 -2.03 4.98
N THR A 285 1.62 -0.91 5.30
CA THR A 285 1.42 -0.47 6.69
C THR A 285 0.50 -1.41 7.47
N ALA A 286 -0.63 -1.84 6.89
CA ALA A 286 -1.53 -2.76 7.60
C ALA A 286 -0.90 -4.13 7.87
N ASN A 287 0.05 -4.54 7.02
CA ASN A 287 0.83 -5.76 7.14
C ASN A 287 2.16 -5.57 7.89
N HIS A 288 2.45 -4.38 8.43
CA HIS A 288 3.63 -4.10 9.25
C HIS A 288 4.96 -4.35 8.53
N PHE A 289 5.03 -4.04 7.23
CA PHE A 289 6.28 -4.10 6.46
C PHE A 289 7.12 -2.81 6.58
N ASP A 290 6.52 -1.70 7.05
CA ASP A 290 7.18 -0.39 7.18
C ASP A 290 7.40 0.04 8.65
N HIS A 291 6.96 -0.78 9.61
CA HIS A 291 7.23 -0.59 11.04
C HIS A 291 7.13 -1.90 11.83
N PRO A 292 8.09 -2.19 12.73
CA PRO A 292 7.85 -3.09 13.84
C PRO A 292 6.79 -2.50 14.76
N HIS A 293 5.74 -3.27 15.04
CA HIS A 293 4.75 -2.95 16.06
C HIS A 293 5.01 -3.79 17.29
N VAL A 294 5.12 -3.14 18.45
CA VAL A 294 5.41 -3.83 19.71
C VAL A 294 4.39 -3.43 20.75
N ASN A 295 3.78 -4.42 21.39
CA ASN A 295 2.92 -4.23 22.54
C ASN A 295 3.65 -4.61 23.84
N TYR A 296 3.39 -3.86 24.91
CA TYR A 296 4.03 -4.03 26.21
C TYR A 296 3.02 -4.41 27.32
N ARG A 297 3.51 -4.96 28.43
CA ARG A 297 2.74 -5.31 29.65
C ARG A 297 3.08 -4.39 30.82
#